data_AF-A0AAU3Q2X8-F1
#
_entry.id   AF-A0AAU3Q2X8-F1
#
_cell.length_a   1.000
_cell.length_b   1.000
_cell.length_c   1.000
_cell.angle_alpha   90.00
_cell.angle_beta   90.00
_cell.angle_gamma   90.00
#
_symmetry.space_group_name_H-M   'P 1'
#
loop_
_entity.id
_entity.type
_entity.pdbx_description
1 polymer ?
#
loop_
_entity_poly.entity_id
_entity_poly.type
_entity_poly.pdbx_seq_one_letter_code
_entity_poly.pdbx_strand_id
1 'polypeptide(L)'
;MARNNAVKAQSIAINALRALISTSSEELRSQLRSLSRARLIATCAAFDPDLATLSDPIEATKLALRSLAQRITDSKIHADQLKKQLAKLLEQVAPHTMAVFALGPDTAAALVISIGDNPDRLTSEAAFARLCGVAPIHRGGDRQANQALHTAVIVRLRYHDNTKVYAARRKRDGKTTPEILRCLKRYLAREVFRALRADYQKIAA
;
A
#
# COMPACT_ATOMS: atom_id res chain seq x y z
N MET A 1 2.12 5.46 -10.75
CA MET A 1 0.68 5.23 -11.07
C MET A 1 0.40 3.80 -11.54
N ALA A 2 1.14 3.25 -12.51
CA ALA A 2 0.94 1.89 -13.04
C ALA A 2 0.81 0.79 -11.97
N ARG A 3 1.73 0.74 -10.99
CA ARG A 3 1.67 -0.25 -9.89
C ARG A 3 0.39 -0.17 -9.08
N ASN A 4 -0.10 1.04 -8.78
CA ASN A 4 -1.35 1.22 -8.03
C ASN A 4 -2.56 0.73 -8.83
N ASN A 5 -2.54 0.88 -10.16
CA ASN A 5 -3.55 0.29 -11.02
C ASN A 5 -3.53 -1.25 -10.94
N ALA A 6 -2.35 -1.87 -11.04
CA ALA A 6 -2.20 -3.33 -10.91
C ALA A 6 -2.69 -3.87 -9.55
N VAL A 7 -2.38 -3.20 -8.45
CA VAL A 7 -2.89 -3.60 -7.12
C VAL A 7 -4.40 -3.42 -6.98
N LYS A 8 -4.97 -2.37 -7.59
CA LYS A 8 -6.44 -2.19 -7.64
C LYS A 8 -7.09 -3.30 -8.46
N ALA A 9 -6.55 -3.62 -9.63
CA ALA A 9 -7.03 -4.71 -10.47
C ALA A 9 -7.01 -6.05 -9.72
N GLN A 10 -5.92 -6.32 -8.99
CA GLN A 10 -5.82 -7.50 -8.12
C GLN A 10 -6.92 -7.52 -7.05
N SER A 11 -7.14 -6.39 -6.37
CA SER A 11 -8.15 -6.28 -5.30
C SER A 11 -9.57 -6.48 -5.83
N ILE A 12 -9.89 -5.91 -7.00
CA ILE A 12 -11.18 -6.11 -7.67
C ILE A 12 -11.38 -7.60 -7.99
N ALA A 13 -10.38 -8.25 -8.57
CA ALA A 13 -10.47 -9.67 -8.93
C ALA A 13 -10.63 -10.59 -7.70
N ILE A 14 -9.96 -10.29 -6.58
CA ILE A 14 -10.14 -11.04 -5.32
C ILE A 14 -11.56 -10.91 -4.79
N ASN A 15 -12.12 -9.69 -4.82
CA ASN A 15 -13.47 -9.46 -4.34
C ASN A 15 -14.50 -10.17 -5.22
N ALA A 16 -14.33 -10.12 -6.54
CA ALA A 16 -15.16 -10.86 -7.48
C ALA A 16 -15.06 -12.39 -7.28
N LEU A 17 -13.84 -12.92 -7.07
CA LEU A 17 -13.63 -14.35 -6.81
C LEU A 17 -14.35 -14.79 -5.52
N ARG A 18 -14.25 -14.01 -4.45
CA ARG A 18 -14.95 -14.30 -3.18
C ARG A 18 -16.47 -14.21 -3.33
N ALA A 19 -16.97 -13.21 -4.05
CA ALA A 19 -18.40 -13.08 -4.32
C ALA A 19 -18.93 -14.30 -5.10
N LEU A 20 -18.21 -14.73 -6.13
CA LEU A 20 -18.60 -15.90 -6.93
C LEU A 20 -18.62 -17.19 -6.11
N ILE A 21 -17.65 -17.40 -5.21
CA ILE A 21 -17.65 -18.56 -4.28
C ILE A 21 -18.86 -18.50 -3.33
N SER A 22 -19.26 -17.30 -2.89
CA SER A 22 -20.41 -17.17 -1.99
C SER A 22 -21.72 -17.61 -2.66
N THR A 23 -21.85 -17.42 -3.98
CA THR A 23 -23.05 -17.75 -4.76
C THR A 23 -22.94 -19.08 -5.53
N SER A 24 -21.84 -19.83 -5.43
CA SER A 24 -21.64 -21.08 -6.17
C SER A 24 -22.48 -22.26 -5.61
N SER A 25 -22.42 -23.42 -6.26
CA SER A 25 -22.99 -24.65 -5.70
C SER A 25 -22.36 -25.01 -4.34
N GLU A 26 -23.07 -25.76 -3.49
CA GLU A 26 -22.53 -26.21 -2.19
C GLU A 26 -21.34 -27.16 -2.37
N GLU A 27 -21.34 -27.94 -3.45
CA GLU A 27 -20.20 -28.78 -3.83
C GLU A 27 -18.92 -27.94 -3.97
N LEU A 28 -18.94 -26.88 -4.78
CA LEU A 28 -17.78 -26.00 -4.96
C LEU A 28 -17.48 -25.19 -3.68
N ARG A 29 -18.51 -24.69 -2.99
CA ARG A 29 -18.34 -23.85 -1.80
C ARG A 29 -17.65 -24.62 -0.66
N SER A 30 -18.04 -25.88 -0.44
CA SER A 30 -17.48 -26.72 0.62
C SER A 30 -15.99 -27.01 0.40
N GLN A 31 -15.56 -27.22 -0.85
CA GLN A 31 -14.16 -27.44 -1.23
C GLN A 31 -13.28 -26.20 -1.02
N LEU A 32 -13.85 -24.99 -1.22
CA LEU A 32 -13.09 -23.74 -1.28
C LEU A 32 -13.08 -22.96 0.04
N ARG A 33 -14.12 -23.06 0.88
CA ARG A 33 -14.31 -22.17 2.04
C ARG A 33 -13.24 -22.27 3.13
N SER A 34 -12.59 -23.43 3.27
CA SER A 34 -11.57 -23.68 4.30
C SER A 34 -10.16 -23.32 3.85
N LEU A 35 -9.98 -22.99 2.57
CA LEU A 35 -8.66 -22.74 2.00
C LEU A 35 -8.13 -21.37 2.42
N SER A 36 -6.82 -21.32 2.71
CA SER A 36 -6.12 -20.05 2.85
C SER A 36 -6.18 -19.28 1.53
N ARG A 37 -6.08 -17.94 1.57
CA ARG A 37 -6.15 -17.12 0.35
C ARG A 37 -5.18 -17.57 -0.74
N ALA A 38 -3.96 -17.95 -0.38
CA ALA A 38 -2.96 -18.42 -1.34
C ALA A 38 -3.37 -19.75 -1.97
N ARG A 39 -3.80 -20.72 -1.15
CA ARG A 39 -4.28 -22.03 -1.63
C ARG A 39 -5.54 -21.89 -2.47
N LEU A 40 -6.48 -21.05 -2.04
CA LEU A 40 -7.71 -20.76 -2.77
C LEU A 40 -7.43 -20.26 -4.20
N ILE A 41 -6.56 -19.26 -4.34
CA ILE A 41 -6.18 -18.73 -5.66
C ILE A 41 -5.51 -19.81 -6.50
N ALA A 42 -4.58 -20.58 -5.92
CA ALA A 42 -3.91 -21.66 -6.64
C ALA A 42 -4.88 -22.76 -7.10
N THR A 43 -5.78 -23.20 -6.23
CA THR A 43 -6.82 -24.20 -6.55
C THR A 43 -7.74 -23.70 -7.66
N CYS A 44 -8.27 -22.48 -7.55
CA CYS A 44 -9.12 -21.92 -8.60
C CYS A 44 -8.38 -21.77 -9.93
N ALA A 45 -7.13 -21.32 -9.91
CA ALA A 45 -6.31 -21.18 -11.13
C ALA A 45 -6.03 -22.53 -11.82
N ALA A 46 -6.02 -23.62 -11.05
CA ALA A 46 -5.78 -24.98 -11.52
C ALA A 46 -7.07 -25.72 -11.93
N PHE A 47 -8.24 -25.10 -11.87
CA PHE A 47 -9.45 -25.74 -12.38
C PHE A 47 -9.32 -26.06 -13.86
N ASP A 48 -9.86 -27.21 -14.24
CA ASP A 48 -9.93 -27.65 -15.62
C ASP A 48 -11.40 -27.86 -15.99
N PRO A 49 -12.14 -26.78 -16.31
CA PRO A 49 -13.54 -26.88 -16.70
C PRO A 49 -13.68 -27.49 -18.08
N ASP A 50 -14.69 -28.34 -18.25
CA ASP A 50 -15.08 -28.84 -19.55
C ASP A 50 -15.76 -27.71 -20.35
N LEU A 51 -15.08 -27.26 -21.40
CA LEU A 51 -15.55 -26.18 -22.25
C LEU A 51 -16.70 -26.61 -23.16
N ALA A 52 -16.91 -27.90 -23.38
CA ALA A 52 -18.01 -28.42 -24.18
C ALA A 52 -19.35 -28.35 -23.43
N THR A 53 -19.33 -28.29 -22.09
CA THR A 53 -20.52 -28.37 -21.23
C THR A 53 -20.76 -27.13 -20.39
N LEU A 54 -20.40 -25.93 -20.90
CA LEU A 54 -20.58 -24.66 -20.16
C LEU A 54 -22.03 -24.27 -19.86
N SER A 55 -23.02 -25.02 -20.38
CA SER A 55 -24.41 -24.93 -19.92
C SER A 55 -24.60 -25.44 -18.49
N ASP A 56 -23.70 -26.29 -18.00
CA ASP A 56 -23.64 -26.70 -16.60
C ASP A 56 -23.13 -25.53 -15.73
N PRO A 57 -23.91 -25.06 -14.75
CA PRO A 57 -23.49 -24.01 -13.83
C PRO A 57 -22.17 -24.28 -13.10
N ILE A 58 -21.83 -25.55 -12.84
CA ILE A 58 -20.58 -25.92 -12.16
C ILE A 58 -19.38 -25.63 -13.06
N GLU A 59 -19.43 -26.09 -14.32
CA GLU A 59 -18.35 -25.88 -15.30
C GLU A 59 -18.17 -24.41 -15.66
N ALA A 60 -19.28 -23.68 -15.83
CA ALA A 60 -19.26 -22.23 -16.00
C ALA A 60 -18.63 -21.51 -14.79
N THR A 61 -18.97 -21.93 -13.57
CA THR A 61 -18.40 -21.34 -12.33
C THR A 61 -16.91 -21.64 -12.21
N LYS A 62 -16.47 -22.86 -12.50
CA LYS A 62 -15.04 -23.24 -12.51
C LYS A 62 -14.25 -22.37 -13.51
N LEU A 63 -14.77 -22.17 -14.71
CA LEU A 63 -14.16 -21.31 -15.73
C LEU A 63 -14.00 -19.86 -15.24
N ALA A 64 -15.06 -19.29 -14.67
CA ALA A 64 -15.04 -17.93 -14.14
C ALA A 64 -14.05 -17.79 -12.96
N LEU A 65 -14.03 -18.76 -12.04
CA LEU A 65 -13.08 -18.80 -10.92
C LEU A 65 -11.64 -18.90 -11.39
N ARG A 66 -11.36 -19.73 -12.41
CA ARG A 66 -10.03 -19.85 -13.04
C ARG A 66 -9.57 -18.53 -13.62
N SER A 67 -10.40 -17.89 -14.44
CA SER A 67 -10.09 -16.60 -15.06
C SER A 67 -9.77 -15.51 -14.02
N LEU A 68 -10.57 -15.42 -12.96
CA LEU A 68 -10.33 -14.49 -11.85
C LEU A 68 -9.03 -14.79 -11.11
N ALA A 69 -8.74 -16.07 -10.84
CA ALA A 69 -7.53 -16.48 -10.15
C ALA A 69 -6.25 -16.21 -10.95
N GLN A 70 -6.27 -16.46 -12.26
CA GLN A 70 -5.19 -16.10 -13.17
C GLN A 70 -4.96 -14.58 -13.17
N ARG A 71 -6.03 -13.78 -13.33
CA ARG A 71 -5.94 -12.31 -13.27
C ARG A 71 -5.35 -11.78 -11.97
N ILE A 72 -5.67 -12.41 -10.83
CA ILE A 72 -5.08 -12.05 -9.52
C ILE A 72 -3.57 -12.30 -9.53
N THR A 73 -3.14 -13.43 -10.10
CA THR A 73 -1.74 -13.84 -10.20
C THR A 73 -0.96 -12.89 -11.11
N ASP A 74 -1.47 -12.62 -12.31
CA ASP A 74 -0.83 -11.74 -13.29
C ASP A 74 -0.72 -10.31 -12.75
N SER A 75 -1.79 -9.78 -12.17
CA SER A 75 -1.79 -8.44 -11.57
C SER A 75 -0.80 -8.34 -10.41
N LYS A 76 -0.64 -9.43 -9.63
CA LYS A 76 0.35 -9.51 -8.56
C LYS A 76 1.77 -9.46 -9.10
N ILE A 77 2.08 -10.30 -10.09
CA ILE A 77 3.39 -10.37 -10.72
C ILE A 77 3.77 -8.99 -11.26
N HIS A 78 2.86 -8.35 -12.01
CA HIS A 78 3.08 -7.03 -12.57
C HIS A 78 3.29 -5.96 -11.47
N ALA A 79 2.47 -5.95 -10.41
CA ALA A 79 2.64 -5.03 -9.30
C ALA A 79 3.99 -5.21 -8.59
N ASP A 80 4.43 -6.46 -8.37
CA ASP A 80 5.68 -6.79 -7.72
C ASP A 80 6.89 -6.40 -8.60
N GLN A 81 6.82 -6.62 -9.92
CA GLN A 81 7.84 -6.18 -10.87
C GLN A 81 7.99 -4.65 -10.86
N LEU A 82 6.89 -3.91 -10.95
CA LEU A 82 6.93 -2.45 -10.91
C LEU A 82 7.44 -1.93 -9.57
N LYS A 83 7.10 -2.58 -8.46
CA LYS A 83 7.63 -2.24 -7.14
C LYS A 83 9.16 -2.44 -7.07
N LYS A 84 9.69 -3.51 -7.66
CA LYS A 84 11.14 -3.75 -7.73
C LYS A 84 11.85 -2.65 -8.54
N GLN A 85 11.30 -2.26 -9.69
CA GLN A 85 11.87 -1.17 -10.49
C GLN A 85 11.82 0.17 -9.74
N LEU A 86 10.70 0.46 -9.08
CA LEU A 86 10.54 1.66 -8.27
C LEU A 86 11.54 1.71 -7.11
N ALA A 87 11.80 0.58 -6.45
CA ALA A 87 12.79 0.50 -5.38
C ALA A 87 14.19 0.87 -5.89
N LYS A 88 14.63 0.27 -7.02
CA LYS A 88 15.93 0.55 -7.63
C LYS A 88 16.10 2.02 -7.99
N LEU A 89 15.07 2.64 -8.57
CA LEU A 89 15.11 4.07 -8.92
C LEU A 89 15.20 4.93 -7.67
N LEU A 90 14.41 4.64 -6.64
CA LEU A 90 14.43 5.41 -5.39
C LEU A 90 15.74 5.27 -4.62
N GLU A 91 16.38 4.09 -4.65
CA GLU A 91 17.71 3.90 -4.07
C GLU A 91 18.76 4.80 -4.73
N GLN A 92 18.60 5.11 -6.01
CA GLN A 92 19.50 6.01 -6.75
C GLN A 92 19.19 7.48 -6.49
N VAL A 93 17.91 7.88 -6.58
CA VAL A 93 17.51 9.30 -6.58
C VAL A 93 17.13 9.83 -5.20
N ALA A 94 16.70 8.97 -4.28
CA ALA A 94 16.24 9.36 -2.94
C ALA A 94 16.75 8.42 -1.83
N PRO A 95 18.08 8.15 -1.75
CA PRO A 95 18.65 7.19 -0.80
C PRO A 95 18.40 7.57 0.67
N HIS A 96 18.43 8.85 1.04
CA HIS A 96 18.18 9.27 2.42
C HIS A 96 16.71 9.06 2.78
N THR A 97 15.80 9.36 1.86
CA THR A 97 14.36 9.11 2.05
C THR A 97 14.07 7.62 2.20
N MET A 98 14.74 6.77 1.40
CA MET A 98 14.65 5.31 1.53
C MET A 98 15.24 4.77 2.83
N ALA A 99 16.20 5.47 3.44
CA ALA A 99 16.79 5.11 4.73
C ALA A 99 15.88 5.43 5.95
N VAL A 100 14.84 6.25 5.77
CA VAL A 100 13.88 6.57 6.83
C VAL A 100 13.12 5.31 7.24
N PHE A 101 13.22 4.93 8.53
CA PHE A 101 12.58 3.72 9.03
C PHE A 101 11.07 3.70 8.71
N ALA A 102 10.58 2.55 8.24
CA ALA A 102 9.20 2.30 7.82
C ALA A 102 8.74 3.04 6.54
N LEU A 103 9.62 3.76 5.85
CA LEU A 103 9.39 4.05 4.44
C LEU A 103 9.83 2.86 3.59
N GLY A 104 8.94 2.44 2.70
CA GLY A 104 9.25 1.48 1.64
C GLY A 104 9.05 2.14 0.28
N PRO A 105 9.32 1.43 -0.82
CA PRO A 105 9.29 2.02 -2.16
C PRO A 105 7.97 2.73 -2.50
N ASP A 106 6.84 2.16 -2.08
CA ASP A 106 5.52 2.71 -2.35
C ASP A 106 5.25 4.01 -1.59
N THR A 107 5.63 4.07 -0.29
CA THR A 107 5.40 5.25 0.55
C THR A 107 6.42 6.35 0.27
N ALA A 108 7.68 5.99 0.03
CA ALA A 108 8.72 6.93 -0.41
C ALA A 108 8.38 7.57 -1.76
N ALA A 109 7.98 6.78 -2.76
CA ALA A 109 7.56 7.32 -4.05
C ALA A 109 6.41 8.32 -3.93
N ALA A 110 5.39 8.01 -3.11
CA ALA A 110 4.28 8.92 -2.90
C ALA A 110 4.74 10.27 -2.33
N LEU A 111 5.74 10.27 -1.45
CA LEU A 111 6.28 11.49 -0.84
C LEU A 111 7.12 12.29 -1.85
N VAL A 112 8.02 11.62 -2.59
CA VAL A 112 8.84 12.24 -3.64
C VAL A 112 7.96 12.85 -4.75
N ILE A 113 6.97 12.10 -5.25
CA ILE A 113 6.03 12.58 -6.28
C ILE A 113 5.22 13.77 -5.80
N SER A 114 4.79 13.78 -4.54
CA SER A 114 4.00 14.88 -3.97
C SER A 114 4.73 16.22 -4.02
N ILE A 115 6.06 16.18 -3.85
CA ILE A 115 6.92 17.34 -3.88
C ILE A 115 7.23 17.72 -5.33
N GLY A 116 7.48 16.73 -6.18
CA GLY A 116 7.82 16.92 -7.59
C GLY A 116 9.31 17.12 -7.79
N ASP A 117 9.70 17.84 -8.83
CA ASP A 117 11.08 18.13 -9.20
C ASP A 117 11.58 19.49 -8.68
N ASN A 118 10.69 20.30 -8.08
CA ASN A 118 11.02 21.63 -7.61
C ASN A 118 11.39 21.64 -6.10
N PRO A 119 12.68 21.77 -5.74
CA PRO A 119 13.12 21.82 -4.35
C PRO A 119 12.61 23.05 -3.61
N ASP A 120 12.27 24.15 -4.29
CA ASP A 120 11.73 25.36 -3.68
C ASP A 120 10.32 25.15 -3.11
N ARG A 121 9.60 24.08 -3.53
CA ARG A 121 8.33 23.69 -2.88
C ARG A 121 8.55 23.21 -1.44
N LEU A 122 9.76 22.82 -1.07
CA LEU A 122 10.16 22.42 0.29
C LEU A 122 10.73 23.60 1.09
N THR A 123 9.95 24.66 1.30
CA THR A 123 10.42 25.86 2.01
C THR A 123 10.65 25.66 3.52
N SER A 124 9.88 24.77 4.16
CA SER A 124 10.02 24.49 5.60
C SER A 124 9.36 23.18 6.01
N GLU A 125 9.75 22.65 7.19
CA GLU A 125 9.08 21.50 7.82
C GLU A 125 7.56 21.75 8.01
N ALA A 126 7.15 23.00 8.24
CA ALA A 126 5.74 23.36 8.38
C ALA A 126 5.00 23.36 7.05
N ALA A 127 5.62 23.90 5.99
CA ALA A 127 5.07 23.85 4.64
C ALA A 127 4.90 22.39 4.18
N PHE A 128 5.90 21.55 4.40
CA PHE A 128 5.82 20.13 4.04
C PHE A 128 4.70 19.39 4.77
N ALA A 129 4.52 19.61 6.08
CA ALA A 129 3.39 19.00 6.78
C ALA A 129 2.02 19.50 6.32
N ARG A 130 1.90 20.76 5.86
CA ARG A 130 0.68 21.25 5.22
C ARG A 130 0.44 20.52 3.89
N LEU A 131 1.47 20.40 3.07
CA LEU A 131 1.43 19.66 1.80
C LEU A 131 1.00 18.21 2.01
N CYS A 132 1.55 17.50 3.00
CA CYS A 132 1.12 16.14 3.33
C CYS A 132 -0.21 16.06 4.11
N GLY A 133 -0.91 17.18 4.37
CA GLY A 133 -2.20 17.18 5.08
C GLY A 133 -2.12 16.71 6.54
N VAL A 134 -0.96 16.87 7.19
CA VAL A 134 -0.73 16.50 8.59
C VAL A 134 -0.59 17.73 9.51
N ALA A 135 -0.77 18.93 8.95
CA ALA A 135 -0.89 20.16 9.73
C ALA A 135 -2.29 20.29 10.35
N PRO A 136 -2.42 20.82 11.58
CA PRO A 136 -3.67 20.81 12.34
C PRO A 136 -4.83 21.62 11.74
N ILE A 137 -4.55 22.64 10.91
CA ILE A 137 -5.56 23.62 10.46
C ILE A 137 -5.95 23.45 8.97
N HIS A 138 -5.23 22.62 8.19
CA HIS A 138 -5.44 22.54 6.74
C HIS A 138 -6.03 21.19 6.30
N ARG A 139 -7.20 21.23 5.65
CA ARG A 139 -7.94 20.04 5.18
C ARG A 139 -7.73 19.69 3.69
N GLY A 140 -6.68 20.23 3.05
CA GLY A 140 -6.49 20.15 1.59
C GLY A 140 -5.17 19.56 1.08
N GLY A 141 -4.41 18.86 1.93
CA GLY A 141 -3.10 18.29 1.53
C GLY A 141 -3.22 17.06 0.60
N ASP A 142 -2.08 16.65 0.05
CA ASP A 142 -1.94 15.45 -0.78
C ASP A 142 -2.32 14.20 0.03
N ARG A 143 -3.41 13.56 -0.40
CA ARG A 143 -3.97 12.37 0.24
C ARG A 143 -3.03 11.17 0.14
N GLN A 144 -2.25 11.05 -0.93
CA GLN A 144 -1.29 9.96 -1.10
C GLN A 144 -0.11 10.13 -0.15
N ALA A 145 0.42 11.35 -0.02
CA ALA A 145 1.48 11.66 0.95
C ALA A 145 1.00 11.44 2.40
N ASN A 146 -0.20 11.88 2.74
CA ASN A 146 -0.79 11.62 4.06
C ASN A 146 -0.94 10.12 4.35
N GLN A 147 -1.41 9.36 3.36
CA GLN A 147 -1.57 7.90 3.48
C GLN A 147 -0.22 7.19 3.63
N ALA A 148 0.81 7.67 2.94
CA ALA A 148 2.18 7.18 3.06
C ALA A 148 2.71 7.38 4.49
N LEU A 149 2.58 8.59 5.03
CA LEU A 149 2.94 8.88 6.44
C LEU A 149 2.13 8.04 7.42
N HIS A 150 0.84 7.86 7.18
CA HIS A 150 0.01 7.03 8.03
C HIS A 150 0.48 5.57 8.05
N THR A 151 0.73 4.99 6.88
CA THR A 151 1.18 3.60 6.74
C THR A 151 2.53 3.39 7.43
N ALA A 152 3.47 4.30 7.24
CA ALA A 152 4.77 4.27 7.90
C ALA A 152 4.65 4.38 9.43
N VAL A 153 3.75 5.23 9.94
CA VAL A 153 3.48 5.33 11.39
C VAL A 153 2.91 4.03 11.96
N ILE A 154 2.01 3.35 11.24
CA ILE A 154 1.47 2.05 11.70
C ILE A 154 2.57 1.00 11.78
N VAL A 155 3.47 0.95 10.79
CA VAL A 155 4.64 0.07 10.80
C VAL A 155 5.57 0.41 11.97
N ARG A 156 5.84 1.71 12.22
CA ARG A 156 6.64 2.16 13.38
C ARG A 156 6.03 1.77 14.71
N LEU A 157 4.72 1.87 14.88
CA LEU A 157 4.05 1.41 16.09
C LEU A 157 4.23 -0.09 16.34
N ARG A 158 4.41 -0.89 15.29
CA ARG A 158 4.65 -2.32 15.42
C ARG A 158 6.12 -2.66 15.64
N TYR A 159 7.05 -1.96 14.98
CA TYR A 159 8.45 -2.40 14.89
C TYR A 159 9.50 -1.39 15.38
N HIS A 160 9.15 -0.15 15.71
CA HIS A 160 10.09 0.88 16.15
C HIS A 160 9.91 1.21 17.63
N ASP A 161 10.87 0.83 18.46
CA ASP A 161 10.71 0.88 19.92
C ASP A 161 10.59 2.31 20.45
N ASN A 162 11.36 3.27 19.93
CA ASN A 162 11.20 4.68 20.30
C ASN A 162 9.79 5.21 19.99
N THR A 163 9.17 4.76 18.90
CA THR A 163 7.78 5.12 18.58
C THR A 163 6.79 4.48 19.54
N LYS A 164 6.99 3.22 19.93
CA LYS A 164 6.16 2.56 20.95
C LYS A 164 6.24 3.26 22.30
N VAL A 165 7.45 3.57 22.76
CA VAL A 165 7.70 4.31 24.02
C VAL A 165 7.00 5.67 23.99
N TYR A 166 7.16 6.42 22.89
CA TYR A 166 6.47 7.69 22.72
C TYR A 166 4.95 7.53 22.77
N ALA A 167 4.39 6.56 22.04
CA ALA A 167 2.95 6.32 22.01
C ALA A 167 2.39 5.93 23.38
N ALA A 168 3.09 5.05 24.11
CA ALA A 168 2.74 4.66 25.47
C ALA A 168 2.75 5.87 26.42
N ARG A 169 3.78 6.73 26.34
CA ARG A 169 3.83 7.98 27.11
C ARG A 169 2.62 8.87 26.81
N ARG A 170 2.33 9.14 25.54
CA ARG A 170 1.19 10.01 25.17
C ARG A 170 -0.15 9.43 25.59
N LYS A 171 -0.28 8.10 25.59
CA LYS A 171 -1.47 7.42 26.12
C LYS A 171 -1.61 7.66 27.63
N ARG A 172 -0.52 7.64 28.40
CA ARG A 172 -0.52 8.01 29.84
C ARG A 172 -0.87 9.48 30.05
N ASP A 173 -0.45 10.37 29.15
CA ASP A 173 -0.83 11.79 29.16
C ASP A 173 -2.33 12.03 28.82
N GLY A 174 -3.15 10.99 28.70
CA GLY A 174 -4.58 11.09 28.40
C GLY A 174 -4.92 11.27 26.91
N LYS A 175 -3.95 11.18 26.00
CA LYS A 175 -4.24 11.33 24.56
C LYS A 175 -4.95 10.12 23.98
N THR A 176 -5.92 10.41 23.12
CA THR A 176 -6.61 9.40 22.32
C THR A 176 -5.70 8.87 21.20
N THR A 177 -5.95 7.64 20.74
CA THR A 177 -5.19 7.03 19.63
C THR A 177 -5.11 7.94 18.38
N PRO A 178 -6.20 8.60 17.93
CA PRO A 178 -6.13 9.55 16.81
C PRO A 178 -5.17 10.72 17.05
N GLU A 179 -5.12 11.27 18.27
CA GLU A 179 -4.20 12.36 18.61
C GLU A 179 -2.75 11.90 18.63
N ILE A 180 -2.49 10.69 19.15
CA ILE A 180 -1.16 10.07 19.13
C ILE A 180 -0.69 9.88 17.68
N LEU A 181 -1.56 9.34 16.81
CA LEU A 181 -1.26 9.17 15.40
C LEU A 181 -0.98 10.50 14.70
N ARG A 182 -1.73 11.57 15.02
CA ARG A 182 -1.45 12.92 14.48
C ARG A 182 -0.06 13.42 14.91
N CYS A 183 0.31 13.27 16.18
CA CYS A 183 1.63 13.63 16.67
C CYS A 183 2.75 12.84 15.95
N LEU A 184 2.58 11.52 15.81
CA LEU A 184 3.55 10.65 15.15
C LEU A 184 3.71 10.98 13.66
N LYS A 185 2.62 11.22 12.94
CA LYS A 185 2.68 11.65 11.53
C LYS A 185 3.39 12.98 11.38
N ARG A 186 3.18 13.93 12.30
CA ARG A 186 3.88 15.22 12.28
C ARG A 186 5.38 15.05 12.53
N TYR A 187 5.77 14.19 13.46
CA TYR A 187 7.17 13.87 13.72
C TYR A 187 7.83 13.22 12.49
N LEU A 188 7.18 12.19 11.92
CA LEU A 188 7.67 11.53 10.72
C LEU A 188 7.78 12.51 9.53
N ALA A 189 6.82 13.41 9.36
CA ALA A 189 6.91 14.42 8.29
C ALA A 189 8.15 15.31 8.41
N ARG A 190 8.60 15.63 9.62
CA ARG A 190 9.84 16.42 9.83
C ARG A 190 11.09 15.63 9.46
N GLU A 191 11.14 14.37 9.88
CA GLU A 191 12.24 13.45 9.54
C GLU A 191 12.34 13.26 8.02
N VAL A 192 11.20 12.99 7.37
CA VAL A 192 11.09 12.84 5.92
C VAL A 192 11.49 14.12 5.19
N PHE A 193 11.06 15.30 5.66
CA PHE A 193 11.46 16.58 5.08
C PHE A 193 12.99 16.74 5.02
N ARG A 194 13.69 16.38 6.11
CA ARG A 194 15.15 16.47 6.18
C ARG A 194 15.83 15.49 5.22
N ALA A 195 15.31 14.26 5.16
CA ALA A 195 15.81 13.24 4.24
C ALA A 195 15.66 13.66 2.76
N LEU A 196 14.49 14.15 2.39
CA LEU A 196 14.23 14.65 1.05
C LEU A 196 15.13 15.82 0.69
N ARG A 197 15.33 16.79 1.60
CA ARG A 197 16.26 17.90 1.37
C ARG A 197 17.69 17.43 1.10
N ALA A 198 18.16 16.42 1.82
CA ALA A 198 19.47 15.83 1.58
C ALA A 198 19.55 15.14 0.19
N ASP A 199 18.46 14.49 -0.23
CA ASP A 199 18.37 13.88 -1.56
C ASP A 199 18.37 14.95 -2.68
N TYR A 200 17.62 16.04 -2.55
CA TYR A 200 17.62 17.13 -3.55
C TYR A 200 18.97 17.84 -3.67
N GLN A 201 19.66 18.07 -2.55
CA GLN A 201 20.99 18.70 -2.56
C GLN A 201 22.00 17.87 -3.37
N LYS A 202 21.87 16.54 -3.35
CA LYS A 202 22.70 15.64 -4.14
C LYS A 202 22.37 15.65 -5.64
N ILE A 203 21.12 15.92 -6.00
CA ILE A 203 20.68 16.00 -7.40
C ILE A 203 21.11 17.33 -8.06
N ALA A 204 21.19 18.40 -7.26
CA ALA A 204 21.59 19.74 -7.73
C ALA A 204 23.12 19.95 -7.80
N ALA A 205 23.91 19.00 -7.30
CA ALA A 205 25.37 19.03 -7.28
C ALA A 205 25.96 18.12 -8.36
#